data_AF-A0A8T6RMY6-F1
#
_entry.id   AF-A0A8T6RMY6-F1
#
_cell.length_a   1.000
_cell.length_b   1.000
_cell.length_c   1.000
_cell.angle_alpha   90.00
_cell.angle_beta   90.00
_cell.angle_gamma   90.00
#
_symmetry.space_group_name_H-M   'P 1'
#
loop_
_entity.id
_entity.type
_entity.pdbx_description
1 polymer ?
#
loop_
_entity_poly.entity_id
_entity_poly.type
_entity_poly.pdbx_seq_one_letter_code
_entity_poly.pdbx_strand_id
1 'polypeptide(L)'
;MGKNKKICWGITGAGDYILETIEIMEKIRKEYDFKITIIISTEGVTVLKWYKLLNKLQETFEDVRIEKGPNIPFIIGPLQTGSYKFLFVSPLTGNSTAKVALGIADTLITNAISQTMKGNIPVYVYPVDQKEGELTTILPNGKKLTLKSRKIDLQHVENLRKMDGIEVLSHPNEILEIIKKYL
;
A
#
# COMPACT_ATOMS: atom_id res chain seq x y z
N MET A 1 -3.53 6.70 -29.14
CA MET A 1 -4.60 6.47 -28.14
C MET A 1 -3.96 6.47 -26.76
N GLY A 2 -3.97 7.61 -26.05
CA GLY A 2 -3.40 7.71 -24.71
C GLY A 2 -4.21 6.87 -23.74
N LYS A 3 -3.72 5.68 -23.39
CA LYS A 3 -4.36 4.83 -22.37
C LYS A 3 -4.23 5.54 -21.03
N ASN A 4 -5.37 5.91 -20.41
CA ASN A 4 -5.45 6.42 -19.03
C ASN A 4 -4.43 5.71 -18.13
N LYS A 5 -3.61 6.47 -17.42
CA LYS A 5 -2.53 5.92 -16.60
C LYS A 5 -3.15 5.32 -15.33
N LYS A 6 -3.21 4.00 -15.26
CA LYS A 6 -3.77 3.28 -14.12
C LYS A 6 -2.68 2.92 -13.13
N ILE A 7 -2.93 3.15 -11.85
CA ILE A 7 -2.11 2.65 -10.73
C ILE A 7 -2.98 1.82 -9.80
N CYS A 8 -2.37 0.85 -9.14
CA CYS A 8 -3.03 0.09 -8.09
C CYS A 8 -2.47 0.50 -6.73
N TRP A 9 -3.35 0.73 -5.77
CA TRP A 9 -2.97 1.09 -4.41
C TRP A 9 -3.46 0.04 -3.40
N GLY A 10 -2.55 -0.60 -2.69
CA GLY A 10 -2.84 -1.53 -1.62
C GLY A 10 -2.87 -0.88 -0.25
N ILE A 11 -3.89 -1.20 0.56
CA ILE A 11 -3.99 -0.79 1.96
C ILE A 11 -4.04 -2.03 2.85
N THR A 12 -3.13 -2.09 3.83
CA THR A 12 -3.17 -3.10 4.90
C THR A 12 -3.69 -2.53 6.22
N GLY A 13 -3.91 -3.39 7.22
CA GLY A 13 -4.43 -3.03 8.53
C GLY A 13 -3.44 -2.28 9.44
N ALA A 14 -2.90 -1.16 8.98
CA ALA A 14 -2.09 -0.26 9.80
C ALA A 14 -2.66 1.17 9.78
N GLY A 15 -2.60 1.85 10.92
CA GLY A 15 -3.08 3.23 11.06
C GLY A 15 -2.01 4.29 10.78
N ASP A 16 -0.74 3.89 10.67
CA ASP A 16 0.37 4.80 10.43
C ASP A 16 0.20 5.52 9.10
N TYR A 17 0.24 6.86 9.13
CA TYR A 17 -0.02 7.75 7.99
C TYR A 17 -1.28 7.42 7.16
N ILE A 18 -2.30 6.78 7.74
CA ILE A 18 -3.48 6.36 6.97
C ILE A 18 -4.29 7.56 6.45
N LEU A 19 -4.37 8.64 7.24
CA LEU A 19 -5.02 9.88 6.84
C LEU A 19 -4.27 10.52 5.66
N GLU A 20 -2.96 10.67 5.82
CA GLU A 20 -2.09 11.25 4.79
C GLU A 20 -2.08 10.40 3.51
N THR A 21 -2.09 9.07 3.64
CA THR A 21 -2.24 8.14 2.51
C THR A 21 -3.47 8.49 1.65
N ILE A 22 -4.61 8.79 2.28
CA ILE A 22 -5.84 9.16 1.54
C ILE A 22 -5.74 10.56 0.96
N GLU A 23 -5.16 11.51 1.69
CA GLU A 23 -4.92 12.87 1.19
C GLU A 23 -4.01 12.87 -0.03
N ILE A 24 -2.97 12.03 -0.05
CA ILE A 24 -2.10 11.83 -1.21
C ILE A 24 -2.90 11.26 -2.40
N MET A 25 -3.74 10.25 -2.19
CA MET A 25 -4.58 9.72 -3.27
C MET A 25 -5.51 10.79 -3.85
N GLU A 26 -6.13 11.61 -3.00
CA GLU A 26 -6.98 12.74 -3.43
C GLU A 26 -6.19 13.76 -4.24
N LYS A 27 -4.98 14.10 -3.78
CA LYS A 27 -4.07 14.99 -4.50
C LYS A 27 -3.72 14.41 -5.87
N ILE A 28 -3.37 13.13 -5.94
CA ILE A 28 -3.05 12.45 -7.20
C ILE A 28 -4.23 12.55 -8.17
N ARG A 29 -5.44 12.25 -7.70
CA ARG A 29 -6.66 12.31 -8.51
C ARG A 29 -6.97 13.73 -9.03
N LYS A 30 -6.73 14.77 -8.21
CA LYS A 30 -7.05 16.17 -8.55
C LYS A 30 -6.02 16.79 -9.48
N GLU A 31 -4.74 16.51 -9.25
CA GLU A 31 -3.63 17.21 -9.91
C GLU A 31 -3.06 16.44 -11.12
N TYR A 32 -3.31 15.13 -11.22
CA TYR A 32 -2.70 14.28 -12.24
C TYR A 32 -3.73 13.36 -12.93
N ASP A 33 -3.51 13.06 -14.21
CA ASP A 33 -4.39 12.19 -15.01
C ASP A 33 -4.12 10.70 -14.75
N PHE A 34 -4.32 10.27 -13.49
CA PHE A 34 -4.19 8.89 -13.05
C PHE A 34 -5.50 8.34 -12.52
N LYS A 35 -5.85 7.13 -12.97
CA LYS A 35 -6.92 6.32 -12.37
C LYS A 35 -6.33 5.43 -11.28
N ILE A 36 -6.91 5.48 -10.09
CA ILE A 36 -6.46 4.71 -8.93
C ILE A 36 -7.45 3.57 -8.69
N THR A 37 -6.98 2.33 -8.78
CA THR A 37 -7.70 1.15 -8.29
C THR A 37 -7.18 0.81 -6.89
N ILE A 38 -8.05 0.87 -5.89
CA ILE A 38 -7.69 0.64 -4.50
C ILE A 38 -8.05 -0.79 -4.12
N ILE A 39 -7.10 -1.54 -3.57
CA ILE A 39 -7.31 -2.86 -3.00
C ILE A 39 -7.04 -2.83 -1.49
N ILE A 40 -7.97 -3.34 -0.71
CA ILE A 40 -7.94 -3.25 0.75
C ILE A 40 -7.96 -4.67 1.32
N SER A 41 -6.96 -5.01 2.13
CA SER A 41 -6.97 -6.26 2.90
C SER A 41 -8.14 -6.32 3.88
N THR A 42 -8.47 -7.51 4.36
CA THR A 42 -9.53 -7.70 5.37
C THR A 42 -9.30 -6.79 6.59
N GLU A 43 -8.07 -6.76 7.13
CA GLU A 43 -7.72 -5.91 8.27
C GLU A 43 -7.58 -4.42 7.92
N GLY A 44 -7.29 -4.10 6.66
CA GLY A 44 -7.33 -2.73 6.15
C GLY A 44 -8.72 -2.12 6.29
N VAL A 45 -9.78 -2.91 6.03
CA VAL A 45 -11.17 -2.47 6.24
C VAL A 45 -11.44 -2.16 7.71
N THR A 46 -10.98 -3.02 8.63
CA THR A 46 -11.13 -2.81 10.07
C THR A 46 -10.50 -1.49 10.51
N VAL A 47 -9.25 -1.25 10.10
CA VAL A 47 -8.53 -0.02 10.46
C VAL A 47 -9.18 1.22 9.81
N LEU A 48 -9.51 1.17 8.52
CA LEU A 48 -10.19 2.29 7.85
C LEU A 48 -11.54 2.63 8.52
N LYS A 49 -12.29 1.64 8.99
CA LYS A 49 -13.52 1.88 9.78
C LYS A 49 -13.21 2.55 11.12
N TRP A 50 -12.16 2.10 11.81
CA TRP A 50 -11.75 2.68 13.09
C TRP A 50 -11.39 4.16 12.97
N TYR A 51 -10.72 4.55 11.88
CA TYR A 51 -10.41 5.95 11.55
C TYR A 51 -11.57 6.70 10.86
N LYS A 52 -12.73 6.06 10.64
CA LYS A 52 -13.89 6.62 9.90
C LYS A 52 -13.58 7.05 8.46
N LEU A 53 -12.65 6.38 7.80
CA LEU A 53 -12.15 6.72 6.47
C LEU A 53 -12.72 5.83 5.36
N LEU A 54 -13.27 4.66 5.68
CA LEU A 54 -13.76 3.72 4.66
C LEU A 54 -14.83 4.33 3.75
N ASN A 55 -15.85 4.97 4.33
CA ASN A 55 -16.95 5.57 3.55
C ASN A 55 -16.42 6.70 2.66
N LYS A 56 -15.59 7.59 3.23
CA LYS A 56 -14.93 8.68 2.50
C LYS A 56 -14.18 8.13 1.29
N LEU A 57 -13.42 7.06 1.47
CA LEU A 57 -12.66 6.42 0.39
C LEU A 57 -13.58 5.89 -0.72
N GLN A 58 -14.67 5.20 -0.36
CA GLN A 58 -15.64 4.62 -1.30
C GLN A 58 -16.47 5.69 -2.04
N GLU A 59 -16.74 6.83 -1.40
CA GLU A 59 -17.41 7.97 -2.05
C GLU A 59 -16.46 8.75 -2.96
N THR A 60 -15.16 8.77 -2.64
CA THR A 60 -14.16 9.52 -3.38
C THR A 60 -13.65 8.76 -4.61
N PHE A 61 -13.42 7.44 -4.50
CA PHE A 61 -12.79 6.67 -5.57
C PHE A 61 -13.76 5.67 -6.20
N GLU A 62 -13.76 5.61 -7.54
CA GLU A 62 -14.68 4.76 -8.30
C GLU A 62 -14.38 3.26 -8.15
N ASP A 63 -13.10 2.87 -8.03
CA ASP A 63 -12.67 1.48 -8.03
C ASP A 63 -12.00 1.11 -6.70
N VAL A 64 -12.83 0.85 -5.68
CA VAL A 64 -12.42 0.37 -4.36
C VAL A 64 -12.83 -1.08 -4.21
N ARG A 65 -11.86 -1.98 -3.98
CA ARG A 65 -12.09 -3.41 -3.89
C ARG A 65 -11.58 -3.98 -2.57
N ILE A 66 -12.44 -4.75 -1.93
CA ILE A 66 -12.17 -5.36 -0.62
C ILE A 66 -11.79 -6.83 -0.84
N GLU A 67 -10.72 -7.25 -0.17
CA GLU A 67 -10.28 -8.63 -0.11
C GLU A 67 -11.39 -9.58 0.38
N LYS A 68 -11.60 -10.65 -0.38
CA LYS A 68 -12.40 -11.82 0.03
C LYS A 68 -11.59 -13.12 -0.02
N GLY A 69 -10.31 -13.01 -0.35
CA GLY A 69 -9.36 -14.10 -0.46
C GLY A 69 -8.09 -13.66 -1.20
N PRO A 70 -7.08 -14.53 -1.31
CA PRO A 70 -5.76 -14.18 -1.83
C PRO A 70 -5.75 -13.73 -3.30
N ASN A 71 -6.80 -14.06 -4.06
CA ASN A 71 -6.96 -13.71 -5.46
C ASN A 71 -8.36 -13.16 -5.77
N ILE A 72 -9.10 -12.72 -4.74
CA ILE A 72 -10.47 -12.19 -4.87
C ILE A 72 -10.52 -10.82 -4.19
N PRO A 73 -10.83 -9.75 -4.92
CA PRO A 73 -11.11 -9.65 -6.37
C PRO A 73 -9.94 -10.05 -7.28
N PHE A 74 -10.25 -10.42 -8.53
CA PHE A 74 -9.21 -10.75 -9.52
C PHE A 74 -8.52 -9.48 -10.05
N ILE A 75 -7.49 -9.03 -9.33
CA ILE A 75 -6.63 -7.89 -9.68
C ILE A 75 -5.23 -8.32 -10.14
N ILE A 76 -4.82 -9.54 -9.75
CA ILE A 76 -3.48 -10.09 -9.97
C ILE A 76 -3.13 -10.17 -11.46
N GLY A 77 -4.02 -10.75 -12.29
CA GLY A 77 -3.76 -10.88 -13.73
C GLY A 77 -3.52 -9.55 -14.43
N PRO A 78 -4.40 -8.54 -14.26
CA PRO A 78 -4.17 -7.18 -14.74
C PRO A 78 -2.85 -6.54 -14.26
N LEU A 79 -2.46 -6.75 -12.99
CA LEU A 79 -1.18 -6.28 -12.47
C LEU A 79 0.00 -6.96 -13.16
N GLN A 80 -0.01 -8.28 -13.21
CA GLN A 80 1.07 -9.09 -13.79
C GLN A 80 1.27 -8.84 -15.30
N THR A 81 0.20 -8.45 -16.01
CA THR A 81 0.24 -8.17 -17.46
C THR A 81 0.57 -6.71 -17.80
N GLY A 82 0.85 -5.86 -16.82
CA GLY A 82 1.19 -4.45 -17.05
C GLY A 82 -0.02 -3.56 -17.41
N SER A 83 -1.23 -3.95 -17.02
CA SER A 83 -2.42 -3.08 -17.15
C SER A 83 -2.36 -1.87 -16.20
N TYR A 84 -1.48 -1.93 -15.19
CA TYR A 84 -1.15 -0.85 -14.26
C TYR A 84 0.31 -0.44 -14.45
N LYS A 85 0.60 0.85 -14.25
CA LYS A 85 1.97 1.39 -14.31
C LYS A 85 2.84 0.87 -13.17
N PHE A 86 2.25 0.73 -11.98
CA PHE A 86 2.88 0.17 -10.80
C PHE A 86 1.83 -0.23 -9.76
N LEU A 87 2.27 -1.00 -8.77
CA LEU A 87 1.56 -1.22 -7.51
C LEU A 87 2.23 -0.37 -6.43
N PHE A 88 1.46 0.38 -5.65
CA PHE A 88 1.95 1.00 -4.42
C PHE A 88 1.18 0.42 -3.23
N VAL A 89 1.86 -0.01 -2.17
CA VAL A 89 1.19 -0.47 -0.95
C VAL A 89 1.55 0.43 0.22
N SER A 90 0.58 1.21 0.68
CA SER A 90 0.73 2.09 1.83
C SER A 90 -0.61 2.25 2.57
N PRO A 91 -0.63 2.07 3.89
CA PRO A 91 0.44 1.48 4.70
C PRO A 91 0.56 -0.05 4.51
N LEU A 92 1.77 -0.59 4.71
CA LEU A 92 2.09 -2.02 4.77
C LEU A 92 2.43 -2.43 6.21
N THR A 93 1.61 -3.28 6.83
CA THR A 93 1.80 -3.76 8.21
C THR A 93 3.09 -4.56 8.36
N GLY A 94 3.66 -4.62 9.57
CA GLY A 94 4.79 -5.51 9.88
C GLY A 94 4.50 -6.98 9.54
N ASN A 95 3.27 -7.46 9.77
CA ASN A 95 2.83 -8.80 9.34
C ASN A 95 2.92 -8.99 7.82
N SER A 96 2.39 -8.05 7.02
CA SER A 96 2.42 -8.17 5.56
C SER A 96 3.85 -8.00 5.03
N THR A 97 4.64 -7.13 5.66
CA THR A 97 6.08 -6.96 5.39
C THR A 97 6.83 -8.28 5.61
N ALA A 98 6.62 -8.94 6.74
CA ALA A 98 7.22 -10.24 7.04
C ALA A 98 6.82 -11.32 6.04
N LYS A 99 5.52 -11.37 5.68
CA LYS A 99 5.01 -12.31 4.66
C LYS A 99 5.71 -12.10 3.32
N VAL A 100 5.79 -10.86 2.83
CA VAL A 100 6.49 -10.54 1.58
C VAL A 100 7.96 -10.90 1.66
N ALA A 101 8.64 -10.54 2.76
CA ALA A 101 10.06 -10.84 2.99
C ALA A 101 10.38 -12.34 2.96
N LEU A 102 9.40 -13.17 3.33
CA LEU A 102 9.49 -14.63 3.35
C LEU A 102 8.88 -15.29 2.10
N GLY A 103 8.41 -14.50 1.13
CA GLY A 103 7.78 -15.01 -0.10
C GLY A 103 6.36 -15.60 0.09
N ILE A 104 5.71 -15.32 1.21
CA ILE A 104 4.33 -15.74 1.50
C ILE A 104 3.36 -14.80 0.78
N ALA A 105 2.46 -15.39 -0.02
CA ALA A 105 1.50 -14.71 -0.88
C ALA A 105 0.06 -15.21 -0.60
N ASP A 106 -0.36 -15.18 0.66
CA ASP A 106 -1.61 -15.77 1.17
C ASP A 106 -2.72 -14.75 1.46
N THR A 107 -2.51 -13.48 1.13
CA THR A 107 -3.52 -12.40 1.16
C THR A 107 -3.58 -11.71 -0.19
N LEU A 108 -4.63 -10.93 -0.45
CA LEU A 108 -4.75 -10.20 -1.71
C LEU A 108 -3.56 -9.27 -1.91
N ILE A 109 -3.15 -8.56 -0.85
CA ILE A 109 -2.04 -7.60 -0.92
C ILE A 109 -0.70 -8.31 -1.12
N THR A 110 -0.41 -9.36 -0.36
CA THR A 110 0.87 -10.09 -0.46
C THR A 110 0.98 -10.82 -1.80
N ASN A 111 -0.12 -11.38 -2.31
CA ASN A 111 -0.17 -11.98 -3.65
C ASN A 111 -0.06 -10.93 -4.76
N ALA A 112 -0.71 -9.77 -4.62
CA ALA A 112 -0.55 -8.66 -5.56
C ALA A 112 0.92 -8.23 -5.66
N ILE A 113 1.62 -8.03 -4.53
CA ILE A 113 3.06 -7.71 -4.52
C ILE A 113 3.86 -8.80 -5.25
N SER A 114 3.72 -10.06 -4.83
CA SER A 114 4.50 -11.17 -5.38
C SER A 114 4.32 -11.33 -6.90
N GLN A 115 3.09 -11.23 -7.40
CA GLN A 115 2.80 -11.45 -8.82
C GLN A 115 3.12 -10.23 -9.68
N THR A 116 3.02 -9.01 -9.12
CA THR A 116 3.43 -7.78 -9.82
C THR A 116 4.93 -7.78 -10.08
N MET A 117 5.74 -8.17 -9.08
CA MET A 117 7.18 -8.39 -9.25
C MET A 117 7.49 -9.42 -10.33
N LYS A 118 6.80 -10.58 -10.34
CA LYS A 118 6.96 -11.62 -11.37
C LYS A 118 6.59 -11.13 -12.78
N GLY A 119 5.73 -10.12 -12.89
CA GLY A 119 5.38 -9.46 -14.14
C GLY A 119 6.37 -8.37 -14.58
N ASN A 120 7.48 -8.17 -13.85
CA ASN A 120 8.42 -7.05 -14.05
C ASN A 120 7.74 -5.68 -13.99
N ILE A 121 6.66 -5.55 -13.22
CA ILE A 121 5.99 -4.28 -12.99
C ILE A 121 6.50 -3.70 -11.66
N PRO A 122 6.84 -2.39 -11.61
CA PRO A 122 7.36 -1.79 -10.38
C PRO A 122 6.39 -1.93 -9.21
N VAL A 123 6.93 -2.29 -8.04
CA VAL A 123 6.22 -2.30 -6.76
C VAL A 123 6.88 -1.31 -5.82
N TYR A 124 6.10 -0.37 -5.30
CA TYR A 124 6.50 0.53 -4.23
C TYR A 124 5.79 0.09 -2.95
N VAL A 125 6.45 0.22 -1.80
CA VAL A 125 5.86 -0.10 -0.51
C VAL A 125 6.26 0.91 0.55
N TYR A 126 5.35 1.19 1.47
CA TYR A 126 5.63 1.90 2.72
C TYR A 126 5.33 0.95 3.90
N PRO A 127 6.33 0.21 4.39
CA PRO A 127 6.27 -0.53 5.64
C PRO A 127 6.20 0.44 6.83
N VAL A 128 5.43 0.11 7.86
CA VAL A 128 5.29 0.99 9.04
C VAL A 128 6.46 0.91 10.03
N ASP A 129 7.22 -0.19 10.05
CA ASP A 129 8.30 -0.45 11.02
C ASP A 129 9.70 -0.25 10.40
N GLN A 130 10.04 0.98 9.97
CA GLN A 130 11.25 1.21 9.16
C GLN A 130 12.53 1.59 9.92
N LYS A 131 12.40 2.12 11.14
CA LYS A 131 13.53 2.72 11.88
C LYS A 131 13.53 2.25 13.33
N GLU A 132 14.74 2.12 13.89
CA GLU A 132 14.88 1.94 15.33
C GLU A 132 14.34 3.18 16.05
N GLY A 133 13.49 2.96 17.05
CA GLY A 133 12.95 4.03 17.87
C GLY A 133 11.50 3.83 18.24
N GLU A 134 10.97 4.87 18.86
CA GLU A 134 9.59 4.99 19.28
C GLU A 134 8.80 5.77 18.22
N LEU A 135 7.94 5.07 17.47
CA LEU A 135 6.97 5.68 16.56
C LEU A 135 5.76 6.10 17.36
N THR A 136 5.55 7.41 17.49
CA THR A 136 4.34 7.94 18.11
C THR A 136 3.27 8.14 17.04
N THR A 137 2.23 7.30 17.07
CA THR A 137 1.05 7.48 16.23
C THR A 137 -0.10 8.12 17.02
N ILE A 138 -1.01 8.79 16.32
CA ILE A 138 -2.19 9.42 16.92
C ILE A 138 -3.39 8.51 16.68
N LEU A 139 -3.95 7.98 17.76
CA LEU A 139 -5.17 7.18 17.71
C LEU A 139 -6.38 8.04 17.34
N PRO A 140 -7.49 7.45 16.85
CA PRO A 140 -8.71 8.20 16.50
C PRO A 140 -9.30 9.04 17.65
N ASN A 141 -8.96 8.73 18.90
CA ASN A 141 -9.37 9.48 20.10
C ASN A 141 -8.38 10.59 20.49
N GLY A 142 -7.39 10.89 19.66
CA GLY A 142 -6.35 11.90 19.90
C GLY A 142 -5.23 11.46 20.86
N LYS A 143 -5.29 10.26 21.43
CA LYS A 143 -4.21 9.75 22.29
C LYS A 143 -3.00 9.37 21.46
N LYS A 144 -1.82 9.66 22.01
CA LYS A 144 -0.54 9.20 21.47
C LYS A 144 -0.32 7.74 21.86
N LEU A 145 -0.05 6.90 20.87
CA LEU A 145 0.40 5.53 21.08
C LEU A 145 1.85 5.44 20.59
N THR A 146 2.74 5.08 21.51
CA THR A 146 4.15 4.87 21.21
C THR A 146 4.39 3.40 20.91
N LEU A 147 4.89 3.11 19.72
CA LEU A 147 5.24 1.78 19.24
C LEU A 147 6.75 1.67 19.11
N LYS A 148 7.30 0.52 19.50
CA LYS A 148 8.72 0.22 19.33
C LYS A 148 8.87 -0.90 18.31
N SER A 149 9.52 -0.60 17.19
CA SER A 149 9.83 -1.61 16.18
C SER A 149 10.87 -2.59 16.74
N ARG A 150 10.62 -3.89 16.57
CA ARG A 150 11.53 -4.95 17.04
C ARG A 150 12.60 -5.17 15.99
N LYS A 151 13.73 -5.76 16.39
CA LYS A 151 14.82 -6.14 15.47
C LYS A 151 14.34 -6.97 14.27
N ILE A 152 13.38 -7.87 14.51
CA ILE A 152 12.83 -8.72 13.46
C ILE A 152 12.00 -7.92 12.44
N ASP A 153 11.27 -6.89 12.87
CA ASP A 153 10.48 -6.05 11.98
C ASP A 153 11.40 -5.26 11.05
N LEU A 154 12.47 -4.68 11.61
CA LEU A 154 13.51 -3.97 10.86
C LEU A 154 14.23 -4.90 9.87
N GLN A 155 14.53 -6.13 10.28
CA GLN A 155 15.14 -7.13 9.39
C GLN A 155 14.24 -7.47 8.21
N HIS A 156 12.92 -7.59 8.41
CA HIS A 156 11.99 -7.83 7.31
C HIS A 156 11.92 -6.66 6.33
N VAL A 157 11.90 -5.43 6.83
CA VAL A 157 11.99 -4.24 5.95
C VAL A 157 13.29 -4.24 5.15
N GLU A 158 14.41 -4.58 5.79
CA GLU A 158 15.71 -4.64 5.12
C GLU A 158 15.77 -5.77 4.07
N ASN A 159 15.10 -6.89 4.31
CA ASN A 159 14.94 -7.92 3.30
C ASN A 159 14.17 -7.39 2.09
N LEU A 160 13.06 -6.66 2.29
CA LEU A 160 12.30 -6.04 1.20
C LEU A 160 13.16 -5.07 0.37
N ARG A 161 14.02 -4.26 1.01
CA ARG A 161 14.94 -3.35 0.29
C ARG A 161 15.90 -4.06 -0.66
N LYS A 162 16.20 -5.33 -0.40
CA LYS A 162 17.10 -6.17 -1.20
C LYS A 162 16.35 -7.02 -2.24
N MET A 163 15.02 -7.00 -2.24
CA MET A 163 14.23 -7.77 -3.19
C MET A 163 14.13 -7.05 -4.54
N ASP A 164 14.47 -7.76 -5.61
CA ASP A 164 14.31 -7.25 -6.97
C ASP A 164 12.83 -6.92 -7.26
N GLY A 165 12.60 -5.74 -7.85
CA GLY A 165 11.27 -5.27 -8.24
C GLY A 165 10.46 -4.60 -7.12
N ILE A 166 10.99 -4.49 -5.90
CA ILE A 166 10.40 -3.70 -4.81
C ILE A 166 11.26 -2.48 -4.50
N GLU A 167 10.64 -1.32 -4.36
CA GLU A 167 11.23 -0.11 -3.80
C GLU A 167 10.53 0.25 -2.48
N VAL A 168 11.29 0.29 -1.38
CA VAL A 168 10.79 0.69 -0.07
C VAL A 168 10.91 2.21 0.06
N LEU A 169 9.75 2.89 0.13
CA LEU A 169 9.69 4.34 0.33
C LEU A 169 9.85 4.68 1.81
N SER A 170 10.58 5.76 2.10
CA SER A 170 10.82 6.19 3.48
C SER A 170 9.61 6.93 4.08
N HIS A 171 8.74 7.44 3.21
CA HIS A 171 7.51 8.14 3.55
C HIS A 171 6.47 7.96 2.44
N PRO A 172 5.16 7.85 2.75
CA PRO A 172 4.13 7.67 1.71
C PRO A 172 4.10 8.80 0.67
N ASN A 173 4.41 10.04 1.05
CA ASN A 173 4.47 11.20 0.14
C ASN A 173 5.47 11.06 -1.01
N GLU A 174 6.51 10.23 -0.87
CA GLU A 174 7.51 10.03 -1.94
C GLU A 174 6.88 9.49 -3.24
N ILE A 175 5.69 8.87 -3.13
CA ILE A 175 4.93 8.42 -4.30
C ILE A 175 4.59 9.57 -5.26
N LEU A 176 4.49 10.82 -4.78
CA LEU A 176 4.23 11.97 -5.64
C LEU A 176 5.39 12.23 -6.62
N GLU A 177 6.63 12.02 -6.19
CA GLU A 177 7.79 12.11 -7.08
C GLU A 177 7.84 10.96 -8.07
N ILE A 178 7.40 9.77 -7.65
CA ILE A 178 7.24 8.63 -8.56
C ILE A 178 6.17 8.93 -9.61
N ILE A 179 5.01 9.45 -9.24
CA ILE A 179 3.93 9.82 -10.17
C ILE A 179 4.44 10.75 -11.27
N LYS A 180 5.26 11.75 -10.92
CA LYS A 180 5.86 12.68 -11.88
C LYS A 180 6.73 12.00 -12.94
N LYS A 181 7.41 10.89 -12.60
CA LYS A 181 8.20 10.09 -13.56
C LYS A 181 7.33 9.38 -14.62
N TYR A 182 6.02 9.23 -14.36
CA TYR A 182 5.06 8.60 -15.27
C TYR A 182 4.14 9.61 -15.96
N LEU A 183 4.37 10.92 -15.82
CA LEU A 183 3.70 11.97 -16.60
C LEU A 183 4.17 11.97 -18.05
#